data_AF-A0A174VK31-F1
#
_entry.id   AF-A0A174VK31-F1
#
_cell.length_a   1.000
_cell.length_b   1.000
_cell.length_c   1.000
_cell.angle_alpha   90.00
_cell.angle_beta   90.00
_cell.angle_gamma   90.00
#
_symmetry.space_group_name_H-M   'P 1'
#
loop_
_entity.id
_entity.type
_entity.pdbx_description
1 polymer ?
#
loop_
_entity_poly.entity_id
_entity_poly.type
_entity_poly.pdbx_seq_one_letter_code
_entity_poly.pdbx_strand_id
1 'polypeptide(L)'
;MKYLYFILFYLISFQLKAQNTVSPKREIDSDSICLKNGIIPGHVPLLTGMPIKTMTLQMRFNEIQLKHKKSKLIKLTDESEDFESLPRFHKMYLGFLSPTIKSNDQDFIAFFSIQPNNNHPPFILKDKVVYDGKEVYRYLFCVRAELAMSLNKKREDISFDEIKHYIEYKPASYAKDVFNADTVITYPLSLGNECFRKKYYYCNVWLFQKNNIGHFYLYCFYTDEGYKNKWKYEQELERILRFKK
;
A
#
# COMPACT_ATOMS: atom_id res chain seq x y z
N MET A 1 23.63 21.40 5.21
CA MET A 1 23.18 20.39 4.21
C MET A 1 21.82 19.75 4.51
N LYS A 2 21.47 19.37 5.76
CA LYS A 2 20.15 18.75 6.07
C LYS A 2 18.93 19.68 5.95
N TYR A 3 19.09 20.97 6.22
CA TYR A 3 17.99 21.96 6.14
C TYR A 3 17.59 22.32 4.71
N LEU A 4 18.48 22.12 3.72
CA LEU A 4 18.21 22.47 2.32
C LEU A 4 17.18 21.50 1.69
N TYR A 5 17.25 20.21 2.05
CA TYR A 5 16.30 19.19 1.59
C TYR A 5 14.89 19.40 2.15
N PHE A 6 14.77 19.89 3.39
CA PHE A 6 13.48 20.16 4.01
C PHE A 6 12.75 21.33 3.32
N ILE A 7 13.50 22.37 2.95
CA ILE A 7 12.98 23.53 2.21
C ILE A 7 12.62 23.13 0.77
N LEU A 8 13.44 22.31 0.12
CA LEU A 8 13.16 21.84 -1.24
C LEU A 8 11.90 20.96 -1.31
N PHE A 9 11.70 20.08 -0.33
CA PHE A 9 10.49 19.25 -0.23
C PHE A 9 9.23 20.10 0.01
N TYR A 10 9.31 21.09 0.90
CA TYR A 10 8.21 22.01 1.18
C TYR A 10 7.83 22.86 -0.05
N LEU A 11 8.82 23.30 -0.83
CA LEU A 11 8.61 24.05 -2.07
C LEU A 11 7.94 23.20 -3.16
N ILE A 12 8.30 21.93 -3.29
CA ILE A 12 7.67 21.00 -4.24
C ILE A 12 6.21 20.75 -3.85
N SER A 13 5.93 20.51 -2.56
CA SER A 13 4.56 20.35 -2.06
C SER A 13 3.71 21.62 -2.23
N PHE A 14 4.31 22.82 -2.08
CA PHE A 14 3.63 24.09 -2.25
C PHE A 14 3.31 24.39 -3.72
N GLN A 15 4.22 24.07 -4.65
CA GLN A 15 3.99 24.22 -6.10
C GLN A 15 2.88 23.29 -6.63
N LEU A 16 2.81 22.04 -6.12
CA LEU A 16 1.72 21.11 -6.43
C LEU A 16 0.34 21.63 -5.94
N LYS A 17 0.32 22.42 -4.86
CA LYS A 17 -0.91 23.04 -4.35
C LYS A 17 -1.36 24.24 -5.19
N ALA A 18 -0.40 25.00 -5.76
CA ALA A 18 -0.67 26.20 -6.55
C ALA A 18 -1.09 25.92 -8.00
N GLN A 19 -0.68 24.79 -8.60
CA GLN A 19 -1.04 24.45 -9.98
C GLN A 19 -2.48 23.91 -10.15
N ASN A 20 -3.18 23.59 -9.06
CA ASN A 20 -4.54 23.04 -9.09
C ASN A 20 -5.66 24.09 -9.09
N THR A 21 -5.35 25.39 -9.25
CA THR A 21 -6.35 26.46 -9.26
C THR A 21 -6.61 27.02 -10.66
N VAL A 22 -6.80 26.19 -11.69
CA VAL A 22 -7.55 26.61 -12.90
C VAL A 22 -8.29 25.40 -13.46
N SER A 23 -9.61 25.41 -13.34
CA SER A 23 -10.51 24.48 -14.02
C SER A 23 -11.04 25.11 -15.29
N PRO A 24 -11.24 24.34 -16.36
CA PRO A 24 -12.37 24.58 -17.25
C PRO A 24 -13.37 23.42 -17.14
N LYS A 25 -14.63 23.80 -16.89
CA LYS A 25 -15.84 22.99 -17.01
C LYS A 25 -15.83 22.20 -18.33
N ARG A 26 -16.23 20.92 -18.27
CA ARG A 26 -16.85 20.23 -19.41
C ARG A 26 -17.86 19.19 -18.92
N GLU A 27 -18.99 19.16 -19.61
CA GLU A 27 -20.23 18.46 -19.30
C GLU A 27 -20.05 16.94 -19.18
N ILE A 28 -20.82 16.37 -18.26
CA ILE A 28 -20.99 14.93 -18.07
C ILE A 28 -22.06 14.49 -19.06
N ASP A 29 -21.67 13.72 -20.07
CA ASP A 29 -22.62 12.95 -20.87
C ASP A 29 -22.82 11.61 -20.16
N SER A 30 -23.90 11.53 -19.40
CA SER A 30 -24.42 10.32 -18.80
C SER A 30 -25.23 9.59 -19.87
N ASP A 31 -24.63 8.63 -20.57
CA ASP A 31 -25.31 7.40 -20.96
C ASP A 31 -24.39 6.44 -21.71
N SER A 32 -24.67 5.15 -21.53
CA SER A 32 -24.30 4.01 -22.38
C SER A 32 -22.91 3.39 -22.23
N ILE A 33 -22.69 2.64 -21.14
CA ILE A 33 -22.10 1.29 -21.28
C ILE A 33 -22.92 0.32 -20.42
N CYS A 34 -24.08 -0.08 -20.97
CA CYS A 34 -24.74 -1.31 -20.57
C CYS A 34 -23.83 -2.49 -20.92
N LEU A 35 -23.33 -3.18 -19.89
CA LEU A 35 -22.62 -4.45 -19.98
C LEU A 35 -23.55 -5.52 -20.61
N LYS A 36 -23.48 -5.69 -21.92
CA LYS A 36 -23.92 -6.91 -22.59
C LYS A 36 -22.72 -7.86 -22.70
N ASN A 37 -22.82 -8.96 -21.96
CA ASN A 37 -22.20 -10.27 -22.18
C ASN A 37 -20.85 -10.29 -22.91
N GLY A 38 -19.78 -10.37 -22.12
CA GLY A 38 -18.44 -10.69 -22.61
C GLY A 38 -17.51 -10.86 -21.41
N ILE A 39 -17.32 -12.10 -20.98
CA ILE A 39 -16.33 -12.48 -19.96
C ILE A 39 -14.96 -12.06 -20.49
N ILE A 40 -14.34 -11.07 -19.85
CA ILE A 40 -12.93 -10.72 -20.08
C ILE A 40 -12.09 -11.76 -19.32
N PRO A 41 -11.24 -12.56 -19.99
CA PRO A 41 -10.37 -13.50 -19.30
C PRO A 41 -9.24 -12.70 -18.64
N GLY A 42 -9.38 -12.49 -17.34
CA GLY A 42 -8.46 -11.71 -16.51
C GLY A 42 -8.97 -11.46 -15.09
N HIS A 43 -10.19 -11.90 -14.76
CA HIS A 43 -10.64 -12.00 -13.37
C HIS A 43 -9.93 -13.18 -12.69
N VAL A 44 -8.96 -12.86 -11.84
CA VAL A 44 -8.50 -13.79 -10.81
C VAL A 44 -9.72 -14.09 -9.92
N PRO A 45 -10.07 -15.37 -9.69
CA PRO A 45 -11.15 -15.71 -8.78
C PRO A 45 -10.76 -15.21 -7.38
N LEU A 46 -11.53 -14.24 -6.85
CA LEU A 46 -11.56 -14.01 -5.42
C LEU A 46 -11.98 -15.34 -4.77
N LEU A 47 -11.09 -15.91 -3.98
CA LEU A 47 -11.27 -17.07 -3.09
C LEU A 47 -12.74 -17.50 -2.93
N THR A 48 -13.22 -18.37 -3.81
CA THR A 48 -14.43 -19.15 -3.57
C THR A 48 -14.06 -20.26 -2.60
N GLY A 49 -14.30 -20.04 -1.30
CA GLY A 49 -14.23 -21.14 -0.34
C GLY A 49 -14.42 -20.78 1.13
N MET A 50 -13.96 -19.62 1.61
CA MET A 50 -14.24 -19.17 2.97
C MET A 50 -14.56 -17.67 2.97
N PRO A 51 -15.66 -17.22 3.61
CA PRO A 51 -15.92 -15.81 3.75
C PRO A 51 -14.77 -15.19 4.55
N ILE A 52 -14.03 -14.28 3.91
CA ILE A 52 -12.88 -13.54 4.48
C ILE A 52 -13.18 -12.96 5.88
N LYS A 53 -14.46 -12.75 6.21
CA LYS A 53 -14.96 -12.34 7.54
C LYS A 53 -14.74 -13.34 8.69
N THR A 54 -14.42 -14.62 8.44
CA THR A 54 -14.31 -15.65 9.52
C THR A 54 -12.87 -15.97 9.93
N MET A 55 -11.85 -15.52 9.20
CA MET A 55 -10.45 -15.78 9.56
C MET A 55 -9.94 -14.80 10.61
N THR A 56 -9.50 -15.34 11.76
CA THR A 56 -8.84 -14.56 12.82
C THR A 56 -7.45 -14.08 12.39
N LEU A 57 -6.97 -13.03 13.05
CA LEU A 57 -5.63 -12.47 12.93
C LEU A 57 -4.56 -13.54 13.07
N GLN A 58 -4.73 -14.42 14.05
CA GLN A 58 -3.78 -15.50 14.30
C GLN A 58 -3.73 -16.49 13.13
N MET A 59 -4.88 -16.81 12.52
CA MET A 59 -4.94 -17.67 11.33
C MET A 59 -4.23 -17.04 10.14
N ARG A 60 -4.53 -15.76 9.85
CA ARG A 60 -3.90 -15.01 8.75
C ARG A 60 -2.39 -14.90 8.92
N PHE A 61 -1.93 -14.53 10.12
CA PHE A 61 -0.49 -14.42 10.39
C PHE A 61 0.21 -15.79 10.34
N ASN A 62 -0.47 -16.86 10.72
CA ASN A 62 0.08 -18.21 10.57
C ASN A 62 0.23 -18.60 9.10
N GLU A 63 -0.73 -18.27 8.23
CA GLU A 63 -0.69 -18.55 6.79
C GLU A 63 0.51 -17.88 6.11
N ILE A 64 0.74 -16.59 6.36
CA ILE A 64 1.90 -15.86 5.82
C ILE A 64 3.15 -15.98 6.69
N GLN A 65 3.13 -16.89 7.68
CA GLN A 65 4.21 -17.11 8.64
C GLN A 65 4.76 -15.81 9.26
N LEU A 66 3.89 -14.82 9.52
CA LEU A 66 4.23 -13.60 10.22
C LEU A 66 4.05 -13.83 11.73
N LYS A 67 4.97 -13.31 12.53
CA LYS A 67 4.83 -13.24 13.99
C LYS A 67 4.80 -11.78 14.42
N HIS A 68 4.11 -11.54 15.52
CA HIS A 68 4.12 -10.24 16.17
C HIS A 68 4.58 -10.34 17.63
N LYS A 69 5.07 -9.23 18.17
CA LYS A 69 5.31 -9.05 19.61
C LYS A 69 4.28 -8.11 20.22
N LYS A 70 4.14 -8.13 21.55
CA LYS A 70 3.31 -7.14 22.27
C LYS A 70 3.93 -5.75 22.15
N SER A 71 3.07 -4.74 22.08
CA SER A 71 3.43 -3.32 22.03
C SER A 71 2.67 -2.53 23.08
N LYS A 72 3.34 -1.48 23.59
CA LYS A 72 2.73 -0.47 24.46
C LYS A 72 2.17 0.72 23.67
N LEU A 73 2.58 0.90 22.41
CA LEU A 73 2.19 2.03 21.56
C LEU A 73 1.06 1.66 20.60
N ILE A 74 1.14 0.47 20.01
CA ILE A 74 0.19 -0.03 19.00
C ILE A 74 -0.45 -1.35 19.43
N LYS A 75 -1.66 -1.59 18.95
CA LYS A 75 -2.45 -2.79 19.21
C LYS A 75 -2.84 -3.42 17.89
N LEU A 76 -2.67 -4.73 17.81
CA LEU A 76 -3.20 -5.53 16.71
C LEU A 76 -4.62 -5.95 17.05
N THR A 77 -5.55 -5.80 16.10
CA THR A 77 -6.96 -6.16 16.25
C THR A 77 -7.47 -6.92 15.03
N ASP A 78 -8.50 -7.73 15.22
CA ASP A 78 -9.21 -8.46 14.16
C ASP A 78 -10.12 -7.57 13.31
N GLU A 79 -10.13 -6.26 13.56
CA GLU A 79 -10.95 -5.33 12.79
C GLU A 79 -10.56 -5.37 11.31
N SER A 80 -11.59 -5.32 10.47
CA SER A 80 -11.44 -5.24 9.02
C SER A 80 -11.82 -3.85 8.52
N GLU A 81 -11.23 -3.47 7.40
CA GLU A 81 -11.56 -2.27 6.63
C GLU A 81 -11.72 -2.64 5.16
N ASP A 82 -12.75 -2.12 4.51
CA ASP A 82 -13.00 -2.26 3.07
C ASP A 82 -12.78 -0.93 2.32
N PHE A 83 -12.45 0.14 3.06
CA PHE A 83 -12.26 1.49 2.56
C PHE A 83 -13.50 2.12 1.93
N GLU A 84 -14.72 1.73 2.32
CA GLU A 84 -15.93 2.43 1.87
C GLU A 84 -15.84 3.97 2.04
N SER A 85 -15.13 4.43 3.08
CA SER A 85 -14.89 5.86 3.33
C SER A 85 -13.85 6.54 2.41
N LEU A 86 -13.18 5.79 1.55
CA LEU A 86 -12.25 6.27 0.51
C LEU A 86 -12.64 5.68 -0.86
N PRO A 87 -13.63 6.25 -1.56
CA PRO A 87 -14.19 5.65 -2.77
C PRO A 87 -13.19 5.35 -3.88
N ARG A 88 -12.15 6.20 -4.05
CA ARG A 88 -11.07 5.93 -5.02
C ARG A 88 -10.25 4.71 -4.62
N PHE A 89 -9.98 4.57 -3.32
CA PHE A 89 -9.25 3.44 -2.76
C PHE A 89 -10.07 2.15 -2.82
N HIS A 90 -11.34 2.22 -2.43
CA HIS A 90 -12.28 1.10 -2.47
C HIS A 90 -12.41 0.50 -3.87
N LYS A 91 -12.53 1.34 -4.91
CA LYS A 91 -12.61 0.87 -6.30
C LYS A 91 -11.38 0.09 -6.77
N MET A 92 -10.22 0.34 -6.16
CA MET A 92 -8.99 -0.38 -6.49
C MET A 92 -8.84 -1.70 -5.74
N TYR A 93 -9.48 -1.82 -4.57
CA TYR A 93 -9.33 -2.95 -3.67
C TYR A 93 -10.63 -3.75 -3.55
N LEU A 94 -10.70 -4.86 -4.29
CA LEU A 94 -11.74 -5.88 -4.09
C LEU A 94 -11.30 -6.82 -2.97
N GLY A 95 -11.38 -6.38 -1.71
CA GLY A 95 -11.01 -7.22 -0.57
C GLY A 95 -11.13 -6.54 0.77
N PHE A 96 -11.13 -7.33 1.84
CA PHE A 96 -11.07 -6.83 3.21
C PHE A 96 -9.61 -6.73 3.65
N LEU A 97 -9.23 -5.56 4.14
CA LEU A 97 -7.96 -5.40 4.83
C LEU A 97 -8.10 -5.81 6.28
N SER A 98 -7.36 -6.84 6.65
CA SER A 98 -7.33 -7.40 8.01
C SER A 98 -6.08 -8.27 8.16
N PRO A 99 -5.40 -8.23 9.32
CA PRO A 99 -5.76 -7.50 10.55
C PRO A 99 -5.49 -5.98 10.49
N THR A 100 -5.84 -5.28 11.57
CA THR A 100 -5.58 -3.84 11.75
C THR A 100 -4.55 -3.60 12.86
N ILE A 101 -3.69 -2.61 12.69
CA ILE A 101 -2.80 -2.05 13.73
C ILE A 101 -3.34 -0.67 14.10
N LYS A 102 -3.55 -0.40 15.39
CA LYS A 102 -3.97 0.92 15.88
C LYS A 102 -3.02 1.42 16.93
N SER A 103 -2.59 2.67 16.81
CA SER A 103 -1.94 3.37 17.90
C SER A 103 -2.91 3.74 19.01
N ASN A 104 -2.40 3.78 20.25
CA ASN A 104 -3.18 4.21 21.41
C ASN A 104 -3.51 5.71 21.37
N ASP A 105 -2.65 6.53 20.78
CA ASP A 105 -2.89 7.97 20.55
C ASP A 105 -3.83 8.24 19.37
N GLN A 106 -4.19 7.20 18.61
CA GLN A 106 -5.05 7.26 17.44
C GLN A 106 -4.56 8.15 16.29
N ASP A 107 -3.27 8.49 16.31
CA ASP A 107 -2.60 9.28 15.27
C ASP A 107 -2.04 8.41 14.15
N PHE A 108 -2.06 7.09 14.35
CA PHE A 108 -1.63 6.07 13.40
C PHE A 108 -2.57 4.87 13.38
N ILE A 109 -2.94 4.43 12.18
CA ILE A 109 -3.65 3.17 11.94
C ILE A 109 -3.02 2.50 10.71
N ALA A 110 -2.91 1.17 10.72
CA ALA A 110 -2.46 0.45 9.56
C ALA A 110 -3.27 -0.81 9.28
N PHE A 111 -3.35 -1.18 8.00
CA PHE A 111 -4.17 -2.28 7.55
C PHE A 111 -3.38 -3.23 6.66
N PHE A 112 -3.51 -4.52 6.93
CA PHE A 112 -2.87 -5.55 6.11
C PHE A 112 -3.73 -5.90 4.90
N SER A 113 -3.14 -5.79 3.70
CA SER A 113 -3.63 -6.47 2.50
C SER A 113 -2.77 -7.69 2.26
N ILE A 114 -3.29 -8.83 2.74
CA ILE A 114 -2.64 -10.11 2.56
C ILE A 114 -3.19 -10.71 1.28
N GLN A 115 -2.34 -10.78 0.26
CA GLN A 115 -2.65 -11.55 -0.93
C GLN A 115 -2.03 -12.94 -0.75
N PRO A 116 -2.83 -14.02 -0.75
CA PRO A 116 -2.28 -15.36 -0.73
C PRO A 116 -1.35 -15.57 -1.91
N ASN A 117 -0.37 -16.45 -1.74
CA ASN A 117 0.57 -16.80 -2.80
C ASN A 117 -0.17 -17.43 -3.98
N ASN A 118 -0.32 -16.71 -5.08
CA ASN A 118 -0.87 -17.24 -6.33
C ASN A 118 0.15 -18.09 -7.12
N ASN A 119 1.09 -18.76 -6.43
CA ASN A 119 2.22 -19.49 -7.02
C ASN A 119 3.12 -18.63 -7.93
N HIS A 120 3.09 -17.31 -7.78
CA HIS A 120 3.97 -16.43 -8.55
C HIS A 120 5.27 -16.24 -7.80
N PRO A 121 6.42 -16.46 -8.45
CA PRO A 121 7.70 -16.31 -7.77
C PRO A 121 7.83 -14.88 -7.22
N PRO A 122 8.46 -14.74 -6.04
CA PRO A 122 8.76 -13.44 -5.44
C PRO A 122 9.44 -12.53 -6.46
N PHE A 123 8.85 -11.38 -6.70
CA PHE A 123 9.39 -10.38 -7.61
C PHE A 123 10.54 -9.67 -6.90
N ILE A 124 11.76 -10.11 -7.15
CA ILE A 124 12.95 -9.43 -6.67
C ILE A 124 13.39 -8.50 -7.80
N LEU A 125 13.04 -7.21 -7.73
CA LEU A 125 13.78 -6.18 -8.47
C LEU A 125 15.18 -6.08 -7.88
N LYS A 126 16.01 -7.07 -8.22
CA LYS A 126 17.45 -6.88 -8.20
C LYS A 126 17.74 -5.96 -9.37
N ASP A 127 18.57 -4.94 -9.14
CA ASP A 127 19.13 -4.04 -10.15
C ASP A 127 19.82 -4.75 -11.34
N LYS A 128 19.91 -6.09 -11.30
CA LYS A 128 20.61 -6.95 -12.25
C LYS A 128 19.71 -7.77 -13.17
N VAL A 129 18.39 -7.77 -13.00
CA VAL A 129 17.50 -8.54 -13.86
C VAL A 129 16.89 -7.62 -14.90
N VAL A 130 17.34 -7.76 -16.15
CA VAL A 130 16.69 -7.15 -17.31
C VAL A 130 15.35 -7.84 -17.46
N TYR A 131 14.28 -7.16 -17.05
CA TYR A 131 12.94 -7.64 -17.25
C TYR A 131 12.37 -7.07 -18.54
N ASP A 132 11.59 -7.88 -19.27
CA ASP A 132 10.61 -7.33 -20.20
C ASP A 132 9.63 -6.47 -19.38
N GLY A 133 9.46 -5.20 -19.77
CA GLY A 133 8.60 -4.25 -19.06
C GLY A 133 7.18 -4.78 -18.84
N LYS A 134 6.67 -5.65 -19.71
CA LYS A 134 5.36 -6.31 -19.54
C LYS A 134 5.30 -7.20 -18.30
N GLU A 135 6.37 -7.95 -18.03
CA GLU A 135 6.45 -8.84 -16.86
C GLU A 135 6.56 -8.04 -15.57
N VAL A 136 7.36 -6.96 -15.56
CA VAL A 136 7.49 -6.05 -14.41
C VAL A 136 6.13 -5.48 -13.99
N TYR A 137 5.34 -4.99 -14.95
CA TYR A 137 4.04 -4.40 -14.66
C TYR A 137 3.03 -5.40 -14.11
N ARG A 138 3.18 -6.70 -14.45
CA ARG A 138 2.36 -7.76 -13.87
C ARG A 138 2.62 -7.92 -12.37
N TYR A 139 3.89 -7.87 -11.96
CA TYR A 139 4.27 -8.01 -10.54
C TYR A 139 4.05 -6.74 -9.72
N LEU A 140 4.16 -5.56 -10.34
CA LEU A 140 3.94 -4.27 -9.70
C LEU A 140 2.54 -3.71 -9.95
N PHE A 141 1.58 -4.56 -10.31
CA PHE A 141 0.25 -4.14 -10.71
C PHE A 141 -0.42 -3.23 -9.66
N CYS A 142 -0.41 -3.64 -8.38
CA CYS A 142 -0.99 -2.87 -7.28
C CYS A 142 -0.25 -1.54 -7.10
N VAL A 143 1.09 -1.56 -7.01
CA VAL A 143 1.93 -0.36 -6.89
C VAL A 143 1.65 0.62 -8.03
N ARG A 144 1.56 0.12 -9.26
CA ARG A 144 1.28 0.93 -10.45
C ARG A 144 -0.11 1.56 -10.39
N ALA A 145 -1.13 0.82 -9.96
CA ALA A 145 -2.49 1.35 -9.79
C ALA A 145 -2.56 2.43 -8.69
N GLU A 146 -1.82 2.24 -7.59
CA GLU A 146 -1.73 3.20 -6.48
C GLU A 146 -0.99 4.48 -6.82
N LEU A 147 0.10 4.37 -7.59
CA LEU A 147 0.79 5.53 -8.13
C LEU A 147 -0.10 6.26 -9.14
N ALA A 148 -0.83 5.53 -10.00
CA ALA A 148 -1.78 6.14 -10.93
C ALA A 148 -2.85 6.95 -10.19
N MET A 149 -3.41 6.40 -9.11
CA MET A 149 -4.35 7.11 -8.25
C MET A 149 -3.68 8.34 -7.61
N SER A 150 -2.49 8.18 -7.04
CA SER A 150 -1.76 9.25 -6.35
C SER A 150 -1.43 10.42 -7.27
N LEU A 151 -1.09 10.12 -8.53
CA LEU A 151 -0.68 11.08 -9.55
C LEU A 151 -1.84 11.55 -10.44
N ASN A 152 -3.05 11.04 -10.21
CA ASN A 152 -4.22 11.29 -11.03
C ASN A 152 -4.00 11.00 -12.53
N LYS A 153 -3.37 9.85 -12.81
CA LYS A 153 -3.08 9.34 -14.16
C LYS A 153 -3.85 8.05 -14.44
N LYS A 154 -3.93 7.63 -15.70
CA LYS A 154 -4.32 6.25 -16.01
C LYS A 154 -3.19 5.32 -15.59
N ARG A 155 -3.53 4.09 -15.20
CA ARG A 155 -2.54 3.09 -14.79
C ARG A 155 -1.55 2.79 -15.91
N GLU A 156 -2.03 2.75 -17.13
CA GLU A 156 -1.27 2.47 -18.34
C GLU A 156 -0.21 3.55 -18.63
N ASP A 157 -0.43 4.76 -18.12
CA ASP A 157 0.47 5.91 -18.30
C ASP A 157 1.60 5.94 -17.25
N ILE A 158 1.52 5.11 -16.20
CA ILE A 158 2.59 4.99 -15.20
C ILE A 158 3.70 4.13 -15.79
N SER A 159 4.84 4.76 -16.05
CA SER A 159 6.07 4.13 -16.53
C SER A 159 6.86 3.42 -15.43
N PHE A 160 7.76 2.51 -15.81
CA PHE A 160 8.63 1.85 -14.85
C PHE A 160 9.59 2.79 -14.14
N ASP A 161 10.09 3.81 -14.83
CA ASP A 161 10.97 4.81 -14.23
C ASP A 161 10.23 5.70 -13.22
N GLU A 162 8.95 6.02 -13.48
CA GLU A 162 8.10 6.65 -12.45
C GLU A 162 7.93 5.74 -11.24
N ILE A 163 7.68 4.44 -11.45
CA ILE A 163 7.57 3.51 -10.32
C ILE A 163 8.88 3.54 -9.50
N LYS A 164 10.04 3.39 -10.15
CA LYS A 164 11.37 3.46 -9.50
C LYS A 164 11.60 4.77 -8.75
N HIS A 165 11.09 5.88 -9.26
CA HIS A 165 11.24 7.19 -8.63
C HIS A 165 10.48 7.30 -7.31
N TYR A 166 9.30 6.68 -7.22
CA TYR A 166 8.44 6.78 -6.02
C TYR A 166 8.67 5.69 -4.98
N ILE A 167 9.23 4.55 -5.37
CA ILE A 167 9.48 3.44 -4.45
C ILE A 167 10.88 3.50 -3.84
N GLU A 168 10.97 3.18 -2.57
CA GLU A 168 12.22 3.04 -1.83
C GLU A 168 12.44 1.56 -1.47
N TYR A 169 13.52 0.99 -1.98
CA TYR A 169 14.01 -0.31 -1.53
C TYR A 169 14.76 -0.16 -0.22
N LYS A 170 14.31 -0.85 0.83
CA LYS A 170 15.12 -0.99 2.02
C LYS A 170 16.31 -1.91 1.73
N PRO A 171 17.49 -1.67 2.34
CA PRO A 171 18.65 -2.53 2.15
C PRO A 171 18.31 -3.99 2.43
N ALA A 172 18.87 -4.91 1.64
CA ALA A 172 18.61 -6.35 1.81
C ALA A 172 18.99 -6.86 3.21
N SER A 173 20.06 -6.32 3.81
CA SER A 173 20.44 -6.60 5.20
C SER A 173 19.34 -6.15 6.16
N TYR A 174 18.81 -4.94 6.01
CA TYR A 174 17.71 -4.44 6.83
C TYR A 174 16.45 -5.32 6.69
N ALA A 175 16.03 -5.66 5.46
CA ALA A 175 14.86 -6.51 5.23
C ALA A 175 14.99 -7.87 5.94
N LYS A 176 16.17 -8.49 5.84
CA LYS A 176 16.48 -9.77 6.47
C LYS A 176 16.61 -9.67 7.99
N ASP A 177 17.35 -8.67 8.47
CA ASP A 177 17.72 -8.58 9.88
C ASP A 177 16.58 -8.06 10.74
N VAL A 178 15.74 -7.16 10.23
CA VAL A 178 14.60 -6.59 10.96
C VAL A 178 13.36 -7.45 10.80
N PHE A 179 12.98 -7.77 9.55
CA PHE A 179 11.72 -8.43 9.25
C PHE A 179 11.86 -9.92 8.91
N ASN A 180 13.07 -10.44 8.70
CA ASN A 180 13.27 -11.76 8.08
C ASN A 180 12.59 -11.88 6.70
N ALA A 181 12.43 -10.76 6.01
CA ALA A 181 11.90 -10.67 4.65
C ALA A 181 13.04 -10.77 3.62
N ASP A 182 12.71 -11.13 2.39
CA ASP A 182 13.65 -11.07 1.26
C ASP A 182 13.69 -9.65 0.66
N THR A 183 12.54 -8.97 0.63
CA THR A 183 12.42 -7.59 0.14
C THR A 183 11.48 -6.80 1.04
N VAL A 184 11.81 -5.54 1.29
CA VAL A 184 10.90 -4.52 1.85
C VAL A 184 10.97 -3.28 0.97
N ILE A 185 9.82 -2.83 0.49
CA ILE A 185 9.66 -1.63 -0.33
C ILE A 185 8.72 -0.69 0.40
N THR A 186 9.03 0.61 0.41
CA THR A 186 8.15 1.64 0.95
C THR A 186 7.86 2.73 -0.08
N TYR A 187 6.66 3.27 -0.10
CA TYR A 187 6.31 4.40 -0.95
C TYR A 187 5.16 5.22 -0.37
N PRO A 188 5.11 6.53 -0.63
CA PRO A 188 3.97 7.36 -0.27
C PRO A 188 2.78 7.06 -1.18
N LEU A 189 1.58 7.17 -0.61
CA LEU A 189 0.31 6.99 -1.30
C LEU A 189 -0.56 8.21 -1.04
N SER A 190 -0.77 9.02 -2.07
CA SER A 190 -1.55 10.25 -1.96
C SER A 190 -3.04 9.92 -1.98
N LEU A 191 -3.77 10.40 -0.97
CA LEU A 191 -5.24 10.35 -0.93
C LEU A 191 -5.87 11.51 -1.72
N GLY A 192 -5.06 12.39 -2.32
CA GLY A 192 -5.53 13.60 -2.99
C GLY A 192 -6.21 14.55 -1.99
N ASN A 193 -7.46 14.92 -2.29
CA ASN A 193 -8.29 15.74 -1.39
C ASN A 193 -9.15 14.89 -0.44
N GLU A 194 -9.07 13.55 -0.52
CA GLU A 194 -9.77 12.66 0.39
C GLU A 194 -9.00 12.52 1.71
N CYS A 195 -9.71 12.21 2.79
CA CYS A 195 -9.09 11.85 4.06
C CYS A 195 -9.82 10.66 4.66
N PHE A 196 -9.05 9.69 5.12
CA PHE A 196 -9.60 8.47 5.68
C PHE A 196 -10.15 8.73 7.08
N ARG A 197 -11.37 8.25 7.34
CA ARG A 197 -12.11 8.46 8.60
C ARG A 197 -12.08 9.90 9.10
N LYS A 198 -12.08 10.87 8.16
CA LYS A 198 -12.08 12.32 8.41
C LYS A 198 -10.87 12.87 9.20
N LYS A 199 -9.80 12.09 9.36
CA LYS A 199 -8.63 12.54 10.16
C LYS A 199 -7.27 12.04 9.70
N TYR A 200 -7.21 10.97 8.90
CA TYR A 200 -5.95 10.47 8.38
C TYR A 200 -5.74 10.99 6.96
N TYR A 201 -4.76 11.87 6.80
CA TYR A 201 -4.48 12.60 5.56
C TYR A 201 -3.30 12.03 4.78
N TYR A 202 -2.43 11.29 5.46
CA TYR A 202 -1.20 10.74 4.87
C TYR A 202 -1.28 9.22 4.88
N CYS A 203 -0.81 8.60 3.80
CA CYS A 203 -0.63 7.16 3.72
C CYS A 203 0.76 6.83 3.19
N ASN A 204 1.46 5.93 3.88
CA ASN A 204 2.65 5.25 3.37
C ASN A 204 2.35 3.77 3.25
N VAL A 205 2.79 3.13 2.18
CA VAL A 205 2.63 1.70 2.00
C VAL A 205 3.96 1.01 2.25
N TRP A 206 3.90 -0.09 2.99
CA TRP A 206 5.02 -1.02 3.17
C TRP A 206 4.67 -2.33 2.49
N LEU A 207 5.42 -2.68 1.45
CA LEU A 207 5.32 -3.95 0.74
C LEU A 207 6.41 -4.89 1.23
N PHE A 208 5.99 -6.02 1.77
CA PHE A 208 6.87 -7.07 2.26
C PHE A 208 6.82 -8.27 1.35
N GLN A 209 7.97 -8.87 1.06
CA GLN A 209 8.06 -10.10 0.29
C GLN A 209 8.90 -11.14 1.02
N LYS A 210 8.39 -12.37 1.05
CA LYS A 210 9.09 -13.53 1.57
C LYS A 210 9.00 -14.65 0.56
N ASN A 211 10.14 -15.11 0.08
CA ASN A 211 10.26 -16.15 -0.91
C ASN A 211 9.52 -17.41 -0.43
N ASN A 212 8.80 -18.07 -1.35
CA ASN A 212 7.96 -19.25 -1.10
C ASN A 212 6.74 -19.02 -0.21
N ILE A 213 6.54 -17.81 0.33
CA ILE A 213 5.36 -17.44 1.12
C ILE A 213 4.46 -16.46 0.37
N GLY A 214 5.04 -15.51 -0.36
CA GLY A 214 4.29 -14.50 -1.10
C GLY A 214 4.65 -13.07 -0.65
N HIS A 215 3.70 -12.16 -0.82
CA HIS A 215 3.86 -10.76 -0.45
C HIS A 215 2.60 -10.20 0.19
N PHE A 216 2.76 -9.16 1.01
CA PHE A 216 1.64 -8.43 1.58
C PHE A 216 1.95 -6.93 1.66
N TYR A 217 0.89 -6.13 1.70
CA TYR A 217 0.98 -4.69 1.87
C TYR A 217 0.49 -4.31 3.26
N LEU A 218 1.14 -3.32 3.86
CA LEU A 218 0.70 -2.65 5.07
C LEU A 218 0.47 -1.18 4.74
N TYR A 219 -0.80 -0.77 4.76
CA TYR A 219 -1.22 0.60 4.51
C TYR A 219 -1.18 1.39 5.79
N CYS A 220 -0.17 2.25 5.95
CA CYS A 220 0.07 3.03 7.15
C CYS A 220 -0.53 4.43 7.00
N PHE A 221 -1.64 4.68 7.67
CA PHE A 221 -2.34 5.95 7.68
C PHE A 221 -1.98 6.79 8.90
N TYR A 222 -1.80 8.10 8.68
CA TYR A 222 -1.40 9.04 9.71
C TYR A 222 -2.28 10.29 9.71
N THR A 223 -2.54 10.82 10.92
CA THR A 223 -2.99 12.20 11.10
C THR A 223 -1.84 13.17 10.82
N ASP A 224 -2.09 14.48 10.85
CA ASP A 224 -1.01 15.49 10.77
C ASP A 224 0.04 15.29 11.88
N GLU A 225 -0.40 15.07 13.12
CA GLU A 225 0.50 14.89 14.25
C GLU A 225 1.21 13.53 14.22
N GLY A 226 0.50 12.50 13.77
CA GLY A 226 1.08 11.18 13.53
C GLY A 226 2.18 11.22 12.48
N TYR A 227 1.99 11.98 11.39
CA TYR A 227 2.96 12.04 10.29
C TYR A 227 4.24 12.79 10.68
N LYS A 228 4.13 13.89 11.45
CA LYS A 228 5.31 14.57 12.03
C LYS A 228 6.16 13.61 12.87
N ASN A 229 5.49 12.68 13.55
CA ASN A 229 6.12 11.69 14.42
C ASN A 229 6.19 10.30 13.78
N LYS A 230 6.10 10.17 12.45
CA LYS A 230 5.95 8.86 11.78
C LYS A 230 7.00 7.82 12.20
N TRP A 231 8.23 8.29 12.42
CA TRP A 231 9.38 7.47 12.80
C TRP A 231 9.11 6.62 14.05
N LYS A 232 8.30 7.12 15.00
CA LYS A 232 7.99 6.38 16.24
C LYS A 232 7.13 5.14 15.96
N TYR A 233 6.22 5.24 14.98
CA TYR A 233 5.37 4.12 14.58
C TYR A 233 6.15 3.15 13.69
N GLU A 234 6.98 3.65 12.77
CA GLU A 234 7.83 2.84 11.92
C GLU A 234 8.79 1.97 12.76
N GLN A 235 9.48 2.57 13.75
CA GLN A 235 10.33 1.82 14.70
C GLN A 235 9.54 0.77 15.49
N GLU A 236 8.28 1.07 15.86
CA GLU A 236 7.47 0.11 16.58
C GLU A 236 7.03 -1.05 15.69
N LEU A 237 6.70 -0.80 14.42
CA LEU A 237 6.44 -1.84 13.42
C LEU A 237 7.66 -2.75 13.22
N GLU A 238 8.86 -2.17 13.09
CA GLU A 238 10.13 -2.90 13.01
C GLU A 238 10.36 -3.81 14.23
N ARG A 239 9.98 -3.34 15.41
CA ARG A 239 10.15 -4.09 16.66
C ARG A 239 9.17 -5.25 16.77
N ILE A 240 7.93 -5.07 16.30
CA ILE A 240 6.88 -6.07 16.51
C ILE A 240 6.71 -7.05 15.37
N LEU A 241 6.83 -6.63 14.10
CA LEU A 241 6.53 -7.47 12.95
C LEU A 241 7.79 -8.20 12.47
N ARG A 242 7.67 -9.51 12.25
CA ARG A 242 8.75 -10.30 11.64
C ARG A 242 8.20 -11.59 11.04
N PHE A 243 8.72 -12.05 9.90
CA PHE A 243 8.48 -13.40 9.43
C PHE A 243 9.12 -14.45 10.37
N LYS A 244 8.48 -15.62 10.48
CA LYS A 244 9.05 -16.81 11.12
C LYS A 244 10.27 -17.26 10.31
N LYS A 245 11.19 -17.95 10.99
CA LYS A 245 12.40 -18.50 10.37
C LYS A 245 12.04 -19.74 9.58
#